data_AF-A0AAE3NV65-F1
#
_entry.id   AF-A0AAE3NV65-F1
#
_cell.length_a   1.000
_cell.length_b   1.000
_cell.length_c   1.000
_cell.angle_alpha   90.00
_cell.angle_beta   90.00
_cell.angle_gamma   90.00
#
_symmetry.space_group_name_H-M   'P 1'
#
loop_
_entity.id
_entity.type
_entity.pdbx_description
1 polymer ?
#
loop_
_entity_poly.entity_id
_entity_poly.type
_entity_poly.pdbx_seq_one_letter_code
_entity_poly.pdbx_strand_id
1 'polypeptide(L)'
;MSPKDHGPKAELLALIPRVQPLPGEDGAQLEALRKAIMAQLEPTLPLQVALVERIVECHWDHFRSLTLTRDLEIANRRKAVLGLLSSNGTTVVPEQEHLGLAEAAVSENSAARKSAMITLEVKYRISESDIRAQAYLDHMTAMEAMERRPMRNDQRLRDLMKYYWDLKQADTLDQVPDAEVM
;
A
#
# COMPACT_ATOMS: atom_id res chain seq x y z
N MET A 1 -7.19 42.22 -32.21
CA MET A 1 -7.21 42.16 -30.73
C MET A 1 -7.54 40.72 -30.35
N SER A 2 -6.54 39.91 -30.01
CA SER A 2 -6.75 38.52 -29.55
C SER A 2 -7.18 38.52 -28.09
N PRO A 3 -8.24 37.80 -27.69
CA PRO A 3 -8.57 37.64 -26.29
C PRO A 3 -7.86 36.42 -25.69
N LYS A 4 -7.05 36.72 -24.67
CA LYS A 4 -6.83 35.93 -23.43
C LYS A 4 -6.04 34.64 -23.53
N ASP A 5 -4.72 34.80 -23.47
CA ASP A 5 -3.87 33.86 -22.74
C ASP A 5 -3.84 34.19 -21.24
N HIS A 6 -3.98 33.13 -20.43
CA HIS A 6 -3.73 32.99 -18.99
C HIS A 6 -4.81 33.43 -17.97
N GLY A 7 -5.46 32.44 -17.32
CA GLY A 7 -6.11 32.57 -16.01
C GLY A 7 -7.56 32.04 -15.95
N PRO A 8 -7.77 30.71 -15.99
CA PRO A 8 -8.57 30.05 -14.92
C PRO A 8 -8.21 28.56 -14.66
N LYS A 9 -7.26 27.97 -15.40
CA LYS A 9 -7.00 26.51 -15.35
C LYS A 9 -6.26 26.09 -14.06
N ALA A 10 -5.26 26.84 -13.62
CA ALA A 10 -4.49 26.52 -12.42
C ALA A 10 -5.31 26.61 -11.12
N GLU A 11 -6.18 27.61 -11.01
CA GLU A 11 -7.05 27.78 -9.84
C GLU A 11 -8.07 26.64 -9.71
N LEU A 12 -8.65 26.19 -10.82
CA LEU A 12 -9.56 25.03 -10.83
C LEU A 12 -8.83 23.72 -10.49
N LEU A 13 -7.59 23.55 -10.95
CA LEU A 13 -6.76 22.38 -10.61
C LEU A 13 -6.38 22.34 -9.12
N ALA A 14 -6.27 23.51 -8.46
CA ALA A 14 -6.00 23.58 -7.03
C ALA A 14 -7.19 23.12 -6.16
N LEU A 15 -8.41 23.12 -6.71
CA LEU A 15 -9.62 22.64 -6.02
C LEU A 15 -9.77 21.11 -6.06
N ILE A 16 -8.98 20.42 -6.89
CA ILE A 16 -9.04 18.96 -7.01
C ILE A 16 -8.44 18.34 -5.74
N PRO A 17 -9.21 17.58 -4.95
CA PRO A 17 -8.70 16.93 -3.76
C PRO A 17 -7.59 15.94 -4.11
N ARG A 18 -6.49 16.00 -3.37
CA ARG A 18 -5.34 15.10 -3.54
C ARG A 18 -5.20 14.21 -2.33
N VAL A 19 -4.89 12.94 -2.57
CA VAL A 19 -4.52 12.02 -1.49
C VAL A 19 -3.32 12.60 -0.72
N GLN A 20 -3.43 12.56 0.61
CA GLN A 20 -2.38 13.00 1.53
C GLN A 20 -1.76 11.77 2.21
N PRO A 21 -0.46 11.82 2.54
CA PRO A 21 0.16 10.79 3.35
C PRO A 21 -0.43 10.82 4.77
N LEU A 22 -0.63 9.64 5.35
CA LEU A 22 -0.95 9.50 6.78
C LEU A 22 0.33 9.68 7.62
N PRO A 23 0.22 9.94 8.93
CA PRO A 23 1.38 10.02 9.81
C PRO A 23 2.26 8.76 9.72
N GLY A 24 3.56 8.95 9.50
CA GLY A 24 4.53 7.86 9.34
C GLY A 24 4.69 7.34 7.91
N GLU A 25 3.88 7.81 6.95
CA GLU A 25 4.05 7.49 5.55
C GLU A 25 5.07 8.39 4.85
N ASP A 26 5.74 7.85 3.83
CA ASP A 26 6.68 8.59 3.00
C ASP A 26 5.96 9.44 1.96
N GLY A 27 5.81 10.74 2.26
CA GLY A 27 5.21 11.70 1.34
C GLY A 27 5.98 11.88 0.02
N ALA A 28 7.30 11.63 0.00
CA ALA A 28 8.10 11.71 -1.21
C ALA A 28 7.80 10.53 -2.15
N GLN A 29 7.59 9.33 -1.61
CA GLN A 29 7.14 8.17 -2.40
C GLN A 29 5.75 8.39 -3.00
N LEU A 30 4.81 8.93 -2.22
CA LEU A 30 3.47 9.25 -2.73
C LEU A 30 3.54 10.28 -3.87
N GLU A 31 4.37 11.32 -3.73
CA GLU A 31 4.54 12.32 -4.79
C GLU A 31 5.25 11.74 -6.02
N ALA A 32 6.21 10.83 -5.84
CA ALA A 32 6.85 10.13 -6.95
C ALA A 32 5.85 9.24 -7.72
N LEU A 33 4.99 8.50 -7.00
CA LEU A 33 3.90 7.72 -7.60
C LEU A 33 2.94 8.62 -8.38
N ARG A 34 2.50 9.74 -7.78
CA ARG A 34 1.62 10.72 -8.42
C ARG A 34 2.23 11.22 -9.73
N LYS A 35 3.51 11.64 -9.70
CA LYS A 35 4.21 12.13 -10.89
C LYS A 35 4.32 11.07 -11.99
N ALA A 36 4.63 9.83 -11.62
CA ALA A 36 4.72 8.73 -12.57
C ALA A 36 3.38 8.47 -13.28
N ILE A 37 2.28 8.42 -12.53
CA ILE A 37 0.93 8.18 -13.09
C ILE A 37 0.49 9.38 -13.94
N MET A 38 0.71 10.62 -13.47
CA MET A 38 0.39 11.83 -14.23
C MET A 38 1.17 11.89 -15.56
N ALA A 39 2.44 11.52 -15.57
CA ALA A 39 3.27 11.47 -16.77
C ALA A 39 2.83 10.35 -17.73
N GLN A 40 2.36 9.21 -17.21
CA GLN A 40 1.87 8.11 -18.04
C GLN A 40 0.52 8.42 -18.70
N LEU A 41 -0.38 9.07 -17.98
CA LEU A 41 -1.74 9.32 -18.46
C LEU A 41 -1.87 10.64 -19.22
N GLU A 42 -1.04 11.64 -18.94
CA GLU A 42 -1.04 12.94 -19.61
C GLU A 42 -2.44 13.61 -19.65
N PRO A 43 -3.05 13.87 -18.47
CA PRO A 43 -4.38 14.49 -18.42
C PRO A 43 -4.34 15.94 -18.93
N THR A 44 -5.23 16.27 -19.87
CA THR A 44 -5.34 17.60 -20.50
C THR A 44 -6.49 18.42 -19.90
N LEU A 45 -7.55 17.76 -19.42
CA LEU A 45 -8.74 18.38 -18.83
C LEU A 45 -8.77 18.29 -17.29
N PRO A 46 -9.39 19.25 -16.58
CA PRO A 46 -9.51 19.19 -15.12
C PRO A 46 -10.19 17.91 -14.61
N LEU A 47 -11.22 17.43 -15.33
CA LEU A 47 -11.89 16.17 -14.98
C LEU A 47 -10.95 14.95 -15.14
N GLN A 48 -10.10 14.96 -16.17
CA GLN A 48 -9.08 13.93 -16.35
C GLN A 48 -8.07 13.98 -15.19
N VAL A 49 -7.62 15.17 -14.77
CA VAL A 49 -6.73 15.32 -13.60
C VAL A 49 -7.39 14.78 -12.33
N ALA A 50 -8.68 15.06 -12.12
CA ALA A 50 -9.42 14.54 -10.97
C ALA A 50 -9.50 13.00 -10.98
N LEU A 51 -9.71 12.38 -12.15
CA LEU A 51 -9.67 10.93 -12.29
C LEU A 51 -8.27 10.37 -12.00
N VAL A 52 -7.21 11.03 -12.47
CA VAL A 52 -5.84 10.61 -12.17
C VAL A 52 -5.55 10.66 -10.67
N GLU A 53 -5.95 11.71 -9.94
CA GLU A 53 -5.77 11.74 -8.47
C GLU A 53 -6.51 10.60 -7.77
N ARG A 54 -7.69 10.17 -8.28
CA ARG A 54 -8.41 9.00 -7.75
C ARG A 54 -7.71 7.68 -8.07
N ILE A 55 -7.05 7.58 -9.22
CA ILE A 55 -6.22 6.43 -9.59
C ILE A 55 -4.99 6.35 -8.66
N VAL A 56 -4.33 7.49 -8.40
CA VAL A 56 -3.22 7.58 -7.43
C VAL A 56 -3.68 7.15 -6.04
N GLU A 57 -4.83 7.62 -5.57
CA GLU A 57 -5.43 7.21 -4.29
C GLU A 57 -5.61 5.67 -4.23
N CYS A 58 -6.15 5.05 -5.28
CA CYS A 58 -6.35 3.59 -5.32
C CYS A 58 -5.03 2.81 -5.24
N HIS A 59 -4.00 3.23 -5.99
CA HIS A 59 -2.68 2.60 -5.93
C HIS A 59 -2.02 2.77 -4.57
N TRP A 60 -2.14 3.95 -3.97
CA TRP A 60 -1.59 4.22 -2.65
C TRP A 60 -2.30 3.42 -1.55
N ASP A 61 -3.63 3.30 -1.60
CA ASP A 61 -4.39 2.47 -0.66
C ASP A 61 -4.08 0.97 -0.82
N HIS A 62 -3.80 0.51 -2.04
CA HIS A 62 -3.31 -0.84 -2.27
C HIS A 62 -1.94 -1.05 -1.62
N PHE A 63 -0.99 -0.12 -1.84
CA PHE A 63 0.32 -0.16 -1.20
C PHE A 63 0.21 -0.16 0.33
N ARG A 64 -0.61 0.73 0.91
CA ARG A 64 -0.91 0.75 2.36
C ARG A 64 -1.42 -0.59 2.87
N SER A 65 -2.34 -1.21 2.14
CA SER A 65 -2.92 -2.50 2.53
C SER A 65 -1.86 -3.61 2.55
N LEU A 66 -0.96 -3.64 1.56
CA LEU A 66 0.15 -4.59 1.51
C LEU A 66 1.15 -4.37 2.64
N THR A 67 1.53 -3.12 2.89
CA THR A 67 2.44 -2.76 3.99
C THR A 67 1.84 -3.13 5.34
N LEU A 68 0.57 -2.80 5.59
CA LEU A 68 -0.12 -3.17 6.82
C LEU A 68 -0.21 -4.68 7.01
N THR A 69 -0.46 -5.44 5.93
CA THR A 69 -0.49 -6.90 5.98
C THR A 69 0.88 -7.46 6.37
N ARG A 70 1.95 -6.94 5.76
CA ARG A 70 3.33 -7.31 6.11
C ARG A 70 3.67 -6.98 7.57
N ASP A 71 3.32 -5.77 8.03
CA ASP A 71 3.61 -5.31 9.39
C ASP A 71 2.85 -6.14 10.42
N LEU A 72 1.58 -6.46 10.13
CA LEU A 72 0.76 -7.35 10.97
C LEU A 72 1.36 -8.76 11.03
N GLU A 73 1.81 -9.30 9.90
CA GLU A 73 2.46 -10.61 9.85
C GLU A 73 3.75 -10.63 10.69
N ILE A 74 4.59 -9.61 10.57
CA ILE A 74 5.82 -9.44 11.38
C ILE A 74 5.48 -9.37 12.86
N ALA A 75 4.50 -8.54 13.23
CA ALA A 75 4.06 -8.38 14.61
C ALA A 75 3.52 -9.70 15.21
N ASN A 76 2.72 -10.43 14.44
CA ASN A 76 2.15 -11.72 14.86
C ASN A 76 3.22 -12.81 14.96
N ARG A 77 4.19 -12.86 14.06
CA ARG A 77 5.35 -13.77 14.18
C ARG A 77 6.17 -13.46 15.43
N ARG A 78 6.45 -12.18 15.70
CA ARG A 78 7.14 -11.77 16.93
C ARG A 78 6.36 -12.18 18.18
N LYS A 79 5.04 -11.95 18.19
CA LYS A 79 4.15 -12.36 19.29
C LYS A 79 4.13 -13.88 19.46
N ALA A 80 4.09 -14.64 18.37
CA ALA A 80 4.15 -16.10 18.39
C ALA A 80 5.47 -16.60 18.98
N VAL A 81 6.61 -16.03 18.59
CA VAL A 81 7.92 -16.37 19.19
C VAL A 81 7.90 -16.13 20.70
N LEU A 82 7.41 -14.98 21.15
CA LEU A 82 7.31 -14.68 22.57
C LEU A 82 6.36 -15.64 23.30
N GLY A 83 5.22 -15.97 22.71
CA GLY A 83 4.25 -16.91 23.27
C GLY A 83 4.80 -18.33 23.41
N LEU A 84 5.57 -18.80 22.42
CA LEU A 84 6.21 -20.12 22.45
C LEU A 84 7.40 -20.15 23.43
N LEU A 85 8.11 -19.05 23.59
CA LEU A 85 9.16 -18.93 24.61
C LEU A 85 8.57 -18.87 26.04
N SER A 86 7.37 -18.31 26.21
CA SER A 86 6.71 -18.19 27.52
C SER A 86 5.87 -19.40 27.90
N SER A 87 5.42 -20.24 26.95
CA SER A 87 4.62 -21.44 27.25
C SER A 87 5.32 -22.50 28.11
N ASN A 88 6.63 -22.34 28.35
CA ASN A 88 7.43 -23.21 29.20
C ASN A 88 7.54 -22.76 30.67
N GLY A 89 6.82 -21.71 31.12
CA GLY A 89 6.86 -21.25 32.51
C GLY A 89 5.73 -20.32 32.94
N THR A 90 5.55 -20.14 34.26
CA THR A 90 4.56 -19.26 34.93
C THR A 90 4.85 -17.75 34.80
N THR A 91 5.76 -17.34 33.92
CA THR A 91 6.29 -15.99 33.85
C THR A 91 5.37 -15.08 33.02
N VAL A 92 4.73 -14.11 33.69
CA VAL A 92 3.82 -13.12 33.08
C VAL A 92 4.57 -12.05 32.28
N VAL A 93 5.88 -11.88 32.53
CA VAL A 93 6.74 -10.89 31.88
C VAL A 93 7.85 -11.60 31.10
N PRO A 94 8.02 -11.36 29.78
CA PRO A 94 9.11 -11.95 29.01
C PRO A 94 10.48 -11.46 29.48
N GLU A 95 11.44 -12.38 29.59
CA GLU A 95 12.83 -12.03 29.84
C GLU A 95 13.42 -11.23 28.68
N GLN A 96 14.41 -10.37 28.96
CA GLN A 96 15.01 -9.51 27.96
C GLN A 96 15.74 -10.30 26.84
N GLU A 97 16.24 -11.50 27.14
CA GLU A 97 16.77 -12.43 26.15
C GLU A 97 15.69 -12.88 25.16
N HIS A 98 14.48 -13.19 25.65
CA HIS A 98 13.35 -13.62 24.81
C HIS A 98 12.85 -12.48 23.91
N LEU A 99 12.81 -11.25 24.42
CA LEU A 99 12.50 -10.06 23.62
C LEU A 99 13.51 -9.89 22.48
N GLY A 100 14.80 -9.98 22.77
CA GLY A 100 15.86 -9.86 21.77
C GLY A 100 15.80 -10.98 20.72
N LEU A 101 15.53 -12.21 21.13
CA LEU A 101 15.37 -13.35 20.20
C LEU A 101 14.15 -13.18 19.29
N ALA A 102 13.03 -12.72 19.83
CA ALA A 102 11.82 -12.48 19.04
C ALA A 102 11.99 -11.34 18.03
N GLU A 103 12.66 -10.25 18.40
CA GLU A 103 12.99 -9.17 17.47
C GLU A 103 13.97 -9.62 16.37
N ALA A 104 15.02 -10.36 16.75
CA ALA A 104 15.99 -10.87 15.79
C ALA A 104 15.36 -11.88 14.81
N ALA A 105 14.42 -12.71 15.26
CA ALA A 105 13.74 -13.71 14.43
C ALA A 105 12.89 -13.12 13.29
N VAL A 106 12.43 -11.88 13.43
CA VAL A 106 11.67 -11.17 12.39
C VAL A 106 12.46 -10.04 11.71
N SER A 107 13.75 -9.92 12.01
CA SER A 107 14.61 -8.86 11.47
C SER A 107 14.76 -8.97 9.94
N GLU A 108 14.85 -7.81 9.28
CA GLU A 108 15.23 -7.72 7.86
C GLU A 108 16.69 -8.19 7.63
N ASN A 109 17.55 -8.08 8.64
CA ASN A 109 18.93 -8.57 8.57
C ASN A 109 18.96 -10.11 8.54
N SER A 110 19.36 -10.67 7.40
CA SER A 110 19.36 -12.13 7.17
C SER A 110 20.28 -12.90 8.11
N ALA A 111 21.42 -12.33 8.50
CA ALA A 111 22.36 -12.96 9.42
C ALA A 111 21.81 -13.01 10.84
N ALA A 112 21.23 -11.89 11.32
CA ALA A 112 20.58 -11.81 12.63
C ALA A 112 19.41 -12.80 12.71
N ARG A 113 18.55 -12.83 11.68
CA ARG A 113 17.42 -13.76 11.58
C ARG A 113 17.85 -15.21 11.60
N LYS A 114 18.86 -15.59 10.80
CA LYS A 114 19.36 -16.97 10.75
C LYS A 114 19.93 -17.41 12.10
N SER A 115 20.68 -16.54 12.78
CA SER A 115 21.23 -16.81 14.10
C SER A 115 20.14 -17.01 15.15
N ALA A 116 19.13 -16.13 15.16
CA ALA A 116 17.98 -16.26 16.05
C ALA A 116 17.21 -17.56 15.81
N MET A 117 16.98 -17.93 14.55
CA MET A 117 16.24 -19.16 14.24
C MET A 117 16.97 -20.43 14.66
N ILE A 118 18.30 -20.47 14.50
CA ILE A 118 19.12 -21.59 15.02
C ILE A 118 18.99 -21.68 16.53
N THR A 119 19.00 -20.54 17.23
CA THR A 119 18.88 -20.50 18.69
C THR A 119 17.51 -21.01 19.15
N LEU A 120 16.43 -20.59 18.49
CA LEU A 120 15.07 -21.05 18.77
C LEU A 120 14.91 -22.56 18.59
N GLU A 121 15.43 -23.11 17.49
CA GLU A 121 15.34 -24.54 17.17
C GLU A 121 16.17 -25.38 18.16
N VAL A 122 17.41 -24.98 18.43
CA VAL A 122 18.36 -25.80 19.19
C VAL A 122 18.13 -25.68 20.70
N LYS A 123 17.96 -24.46 21.22
CA LYS A 123 17.84 -24.20 22.66
C LYS A 123 16.42 -24.38 23.17
N TYR A 124 15.43 -23.99 22.38
CA TYR A 124 14.03 -23.94 22.81
C TYR A 124 13.11 -24.95 22.12
N ARG A 125 13.62 -25.71 21.13
CA ARG A 125 12.82 -26.65 20.33
C ARG A 125 11.62 -26.01 19.64
N ILE A 126 11.77 -24.73 19.27
CA ILE A 126 10.75 -23.96 18.56
C ILE A 126 11.17 -23.86 17.09
N SER A 127 10.36 -24.44 16.20
CA SER A 127 10.62 -24.42 14.77
C SER A 127 9.99 -23.22 14.06
N GLU A 128 10.49 -22.90 12.87
CA GLU A 128 9.88 -21.88 12.01
C GLU A 128 8.44 -22.25 11.61
N SER A 129 8.13 -23.54 11.49
CA SER A 129 6.75 -24.01 11.30
C SER A 129 5.85 -23.67 12.48
N ASP A 130 6.32 -23.86 13.71
CA ASP A 130 5.51 -23.60 14.91
C ASP A 130 5.18 -22.11 15.04
N ILE A 131 6.19 -21.27 14.79
CA ILE A 131 6.02 -19.81 14.77
C ILE A 131 5.00 -19.40 13.70
N ARG A 132 5.09 -19.98 12.50
CA ARG A 132 4.15 -19.67 11.41
C ARG A 132 2.74 -20.14 11.73
N ALA A 133 2.57 -21.34 12.28
CA ALA A 133 1.26 -21.86 12.64
C ALA A 133 0.59 -21.00 13.72
N GLN A 134 1.33 -20.64 14.76
CA GLN A 134 0.81 -19.79 15.84
C GLN A 134 0.54 -18.36 15.36
N ALA A 135 1.42 -17.79 14.54
CA ALA A 135 1.21 -16.48 13.93
C ALA A 135 -0.03 -16.49 13.01
N TYR A 136 -0.25 -17.57 12.25
CA TYR A 136 -1.39 -17.72 11.35
C TYR A 136 -2.72 -17.76 12.11
N LEU A 137 -2.80 -18.49 13.23
CA LEU A 137 -4.01 -18.53 14.07
C LEU A 137 -4.37 -17.14 14.61
N ASP A 138 -3.38 -16.35 15.02
CA ASP A 138 -3.56 -14.97 15.47
C ASP A 138 -3.87 -13.99 14.31
N HIS A 139 -3.43 -14.34 13.09
CA HIS A 139 -3.54 -13.52 11.88
C HIS A 139 -4.86 -13.72 11.12
N MET A 140 -5.42 -14.94 11.11
CA MET A 140 -6.61 -15.31 10.33
C MET A 140 -7.79 -14.37 10.59
N THR A 141 -8.07 -14.07 11.86
CA THR A 141 -9.18 -13.19 12.27
C THR A 141 -8.98 -11.73 11.85
N ALA A 142 -7.73 -11.27 11.79
CA ALA A 142 -7.39 -9.91 11.35
C ALA A 142 -7.37 -9.79 9.81
N MET A 143 -6.96 -10.86 9.11
CA MET A 143 -6.90 -10.91 7.65
C MET A 143 -8.26 -10.95 6.98
N GLU A 144 -9.23 -11.69 7.53
CA GLU A 144 -10.58 -11.76 6.93
C GLU A 144 -11.27 -10.40 6.79
N ALA A 145 -10.92 -9.44 7.66
CA ALA A 145 -11.40 -8.06 7.58
C ALA A 145 -10.64 -7.21 6.54
N MET A 146 -9.37 -7.53 6.29
CA MET A 146 -8.49 -6.80 5.37
C MET A 146 -8.55 -7.33 3.93
N GLU A 147 -8.66 -8.64 3.72
CA GLU A 147 -8.69 -9.29 2.39
C GLU A 147 -9.89 -8.86 1.53
N ARG A 148 -10.98 -8.40 2.14
CA ARG A 148 -12.15 -7.87 1.41
C ARG A 148 -11.89 -6.49 0.78
N ARG A 149 -10.79 -5.80 1.10
CA ARG A 149 -10.50 -4.43 0.64
C ARG A 149 -9.72 -4.37 -0.69
N PRO A 150 -8.66 -5.17 -0.92
CA PRO A 150 -7.90 -5.16 -2.17
C PRO A 150 -8.75 -5.46 -3.42
N MET A 151 -9.63 -6.46 -3.34
CA MET A 151 -10.52 -6.81 -4.46
C MET A 151 -11.44 -5.65 -4.88
N ARG A 152 -11.86 -4.81 -3.92
CA ARG A 152 -12.68 -3.62 -4.20
C ARG A 152 -11.86 -2.51 -4.86
N ASN A 153 -10.59 -2.37 -4.46
CA ASN A 153 -9.69 -1.37 -5.04
C ASN A 153 -9.28 -1.73 -6.48
N ASP A 154 -9.07 -3.01 -6.80
CA ASP A 154 -8.72 -3.43 -8.15
C ASP A 154 -9.88 -3.22 -9.14
N GLN A 155 -11.11 -3.50 -8.72
CA GLN A 155 -12.28 -3.23 -9.55
C GLN A 155 -12.48 -1.72 -9.74
N ARG A 156 -12.39 -0.94 -8.65
CA ARG A 156 -12.47 0.52 -8.72
C ARG A 156 -11.40 1.10 -9.63
N LEU A 157 -10.17 0.58 -9.59
CA LEU A 157 -9.08 1.00 -10.46
C LEU A 157 -9.41 0.71 -11.93
N ARG A 158 -9.92 -0.49 -12.25
CA ARG A 158 -10.36 -0.82 -13.61
C ARG A 158 -11.45 0.12 -14.11
N ASP A 159 -12.44 0.43 -13.27
CA ASP A 159 -13.55 1.31 -13.63
C ASP A 159 -13.07 2.75 -13.86
N LEU A 160 -12.15 3.25 -13.01
CA LEU A 160 -11.54 4.57 -13.17
C LEU A 160 -10.67 4.67 -14.42
N MET A 161 -9.86 3.65 -14.70
CA MET A 161 -9.03 3.60 -15.90
C MET A 161 -9.89 3.54 -17.17
N LYS A 162 -10.97 2.75 -17.16
CA LYS A 162 -11.93 2.72 -18.25
C LYS A 162 -12.55 4.10 -18.47
N TYR A 163 -13.07 4.73 -17.42
CA TYR A 163 -13.69 6.05 -17.53
C TYR A 163 -12.69 7.11 -18.02
N TYR A 164 -11.45 7.05 -17.56
CA TYR A 164 -10.38 7.91 -18.05
C TYR A 164 -10.19 7.79 -19.57
N TRP A 165 -10.08 6.56 -20.08
CA TRP A 165 -9.88 6.32 -21.50
C TRP A 165 -11.10 6.66 -22.35
N ASP A 166 -12.30 6.37 -21.87
CA ASP A 166 -13.56 6.77 -22.53
C ASP A 166 -13.62 8.30 -22.67
N LEU A 167 -13.25 9.05 -21.62
CA LEU A 167 -13.19 10.51 -21.64
C LEU A 167 -12.09 11.03 -22.57
N LYS A 168 -10.92 10.39 -22.61
CA LYS A 168 -9.81 10.76 -23.49
C LYS A 168 -10.17 10.57 -24.96
N GLN A 169 -10.86 9.48 -25.29
CA GLN A 169 -11.34 9.22 -26.65
C GLN A 169 -12.42 10.21 -27.07
N ALA A 170 -13.38 10.53 -26.19
CA ALA A 170 -14.41 11.53 -26.48
C ALA A 170 -13.81 12.92 -26.76
N ASP A 171 -12.84 13.36 -25.94
CA ASP A 171 -12.12 14.63 -26.12
C ASP A 171 -11.33 14.66 -27.45
N THR A 172 -10.87 13.50 -27.93
CA THR A 172 -10.15 13.41 -29.21
C THR A 172 -11.11 13.48 -30.40
N LEU A 173 -12.32 12.93 -30.28
CA LEU A 173 -13.34 12.96 -31.34
C LEU A 173 -13.95 14.36 -31.52
N ASP A 174 -14.14 15.10 -30.44
CA ASP A 174 -14.63 16.49 -30.47
C ASP A 174 -13.60 17.48 -31.07
N GLN A 175 -12.34 17.07 -31.20
CA GLN A 175 -11.25 17.87 -31.78
C GLN A 175 -10.98 17.58 -33.27
N VAL A 176 -11.74 16.67 -33.91
CA VAL A 176 -11.63 16.46 -35.35
C VAL A 176 -12.22 17.68 -36.07
N PRO A 177 -11.44 18.43 -36.88
CA PRO A 177 -11.99 19.53 -37.66
C PRO A 177 -13.04 18.99 -38.62
N ASP A 178 -14.18 19.68 -38.76
CA ASP A 178 -15.12 19.42 -39.85
C ASP A 178 -14.32 19.36 -41.16
N ALA A 179 -14.25 18.18 -41.76
CA ALA A 179 -13.68 18.05 -43.08
C ALA A 179 -14.53 18.91 -44.00
N GLU A 180 -13.96 20.01 -44.50
CA GLU A 180 -14.59 20.82 -45.55
C GLU A 180 -15.00 19.87 -46.68
N VAL A 181 -16.31 19.65 -46.80
CA VAL A 181 -16.89 18.93 -47.94
C VAL A 181 -16.72 19.85 -49.14
N MET A 182 -15.74 19.53 -49.99
CA MET A 182 -15.53 20.17 -51.30
C MET A 182 -16.72 19.94 -52.23
#